data_AF-A0A8T0WH11-F1
#
_entry.id   AF-A0A8T0WH11-F1
#
_cell.length_a   1.000
_cell.length_b   1.000
_cell.length_c   1.000
_cell.angle_alpha   90.00
_cell.angle_beta   90.00
_cell.angle_gamma   90.00
#
_symmetry.space_group_name_H-M   'P 1'
#
loop_
_entity.id
_entity.type
_entity.pdbx_description
1 polymer ?
#
loop_
_entity_poly.entity_id
_entity_poly.type
_entity_poly.pdbx_seq_one_letter_code
_entity_poly.pdbx_strand_id
1 'polypeptide(L)'
;MGAGRVCRGGPSSSPAGATAGRPFPPLAASSSSASPSSAPSETASTSVTKTVNGSHHFKIAGYSLSKGIGVGKYIASESFSVGGFDWAIYFYPDGKSAEDGAAYVSLFIALASEGTDVRALFELTLVDQSGKGQDKVHTHFGRSLESGPYTLKYRGSMWGYKRFFKRSALETSDYLKDDCLLVNCTVGVVQSHTEGPKIYTIPVPPSNMSQHIGQLLTGGKRTDITFEVDGEMFPAHKVVLSARSPVFRAQLFGPMKDKNMKCIKIEDMEAPVFKALLHFMYWDELPDIEELTGVNTTWVSTLMAQHLLAAADRYALERLKLLCELKLCEDVAINTVANTLALAEQHHCYQLKTVCLKFVALPENLKAVMQTDGFDYLQQSCPSLLTELLEYVAKVGEHSVTPCLYSTEVLDGGDANGRRVKPRI
;
A
#
# COMPACT_ATOMS: atom_id res chain seq x y z
N MET A 1 37.83 57.93 9.48
CA MET A 1 38.90 58.94 9.34
C MET A 1 39.20 59.51 10.73
N GLY A 2 40.47 59.75 11.10
CA GLY A 2 40.91 60.31 12.41
C GLY A 2 40.73 59.34 13.60
N ALA A 3 41.72 58.82 14.33
CA ALA A 3 42.95 59.36 14.96
C ALA A 3 42.67 60.18 16.25
N GLY A 4 43.32 59.93 17.40
CA GLY A 4 44.27 58.86 17.77
C GLY A 4 45.07 59.16 19.07
N ARG A 5 46.12 58.35 19.35
CA ARG A 5 47.16 58.51 20.42
C ARG A 5 46.65 58.34 21.88
N VAL A 6 47.44 57.88 22.86
CA VAL A 6 48.78 58.33 23.35
C VAL A 6 49.79 57.18 23.54
N CYS A 7 51.08 57.49 23.75
CA CYS A 7 52.22 56.57 23.68
C CYS A 7 53.10 56.54 24.94
N ARG A 8 53.82 55.40 25.10
CA ARG A 8 55.21 55.22 25.61
C ARG A 8 55.58 55.48 27.09
N GLY A 9 56.32 54.51 27.64
CA GLY A 9 57.35 54.66 28.68
C GLY A 9 58.27 53.43 28.72
N GLY A 10 59.59 53.62 28.56
CA GLY A 10 60.65 52.64 28.91
C GLY A 10 61.38 53.10 30.20
N PRO A 11 62.61 52.64 30.54
CA PRO A 11 63.60 51.96 29.69
C PRO A 11 64.30 50.73 30.35
N SER A 12 65.51 50.40 29.87
CA SER A 12 66.31 49.17 30.02
C SER A 12 67.34 49.12 31.17
N SER A 13 67.71 47.90 31.61
CA SER A 13 69.11 47.53 31.96
C SER A 13 69.32 46.01 32.10
N SER A 14 70.49 45.49 31.69
CA SER A 14 71.03 44.14 32.03
C SER A 14 72.15 44.26 33.07
N PRO A 15 72.57 43.17 33.75
CA PRO A 15 73.78 42.45 33.30
C PRO A 15 73.75 40.91 33.54
N ALA A 16 74.89 40.23 33.36
CA ALA A 16 75.05 38.76 33.21
C ALA A 16 75.66 38.02 34.42
N GLY A 17 75.68 36.66 34.37
CA GLY A 17 76.35 35.77 35.35
C GLY A 17 76.62 34.34 34.84
N ALA A 18 77.77 33.75 35.22
CA ALA A 18 78.42 32.58 34.60
C ALA A 18 78.07 31.20 35.25
N THR A 19 77.80 30.13 34.46
CA THR A 19 78.61 28.91 34.15
C THR A 19 79.09 27.95 35.26
N ALA A 20 78.78 26.63 35.15
CA ALA A 20 79.71 25.48 35.38
C ALA A 20 79.13 24.06 35.06
N GLY A 21 79.80 23.31 34.16
CA GLY A 21 79.94 21.82 34.10
C GLY A 21 78.74 20.92 33.67
N ARG A 22 78.91 19.61 33.36
CA ARG A 22 80.08 18.77 32.92
C ARG A 22 79.57 17.59 32.00
N PRO A 23 80.41 16.88 31.21
CA PRO A 23 79.94 16.21 29.96
C PRO A 23 80.29 14.71 29.72
N PHE A 24 79.85 14.20 28.53
CA PHE A 24 80.22 12.98 27.75
C PHE A 24 79.42 11.67 27.95
N PRO A 25 79.37 10.73 26.96
CA PRO A 25 79.96 10.71 25.60
C PRO A 25 78.96 10.45 24.42
N PRO A 26 79.40 10.50 23.14
CA PRO A 26 78.62 10.16 21.94
C PRO A 26 79.03 8.81 21.28
N LEU A 27 78.23 8.26 20.35
CA LEU A 27 78.68 7.15 19.47
C LEU A 27 77.89 7.00 18.15
N ALA A 28 78.65 6.78 17.07
CA ALA A 28 78.34 6.15 15.78
C ALA A 28 77.25 6.75 14.84
N ALA A 29 77.70 7.09 13.63
CA ALA A 29 76.88 7.06 12.42
C ALA A 29 77.20 5.78 11.62
N SER A 30 76.18 5.11 11.07
CA SER A 30 76.39 4.06 10.06
C SER A 30 75.26 4.05 9.03
N SER A 31 75.65 3.64 7.83
CA SER A 31 75.02 3.82 6.53
C SER A 31 73.75 3.02 6.24
N SER A 32 72.86 3.67 5.47
CA SER A 32 72.12 3.14 4.30
C SER A 32 71.03 2.07 4.41
N SER A 33 69.99 2.32 3.59
CA SER A 33 69.06 1.38 2.94
C SER A 33 68.14 0.51 3.80
N ALA A 34 66.88 0.95 3.91
CA ALA A 34 65.77 0.25 3.27
C ALA A 34 64.59 1.22 3.07
N SER A 35 64.04 1.28 1.86
CA SER A 35 62.74 1.94 1.63
C SER A 35 61.66 1.16 2.38
N PRO A 36 60.75 1.79 3.15
CA PRO A 36 59.52 1.12 3.52
C PRO A 36 58.72 0.94 2.23
N SER A 37 58.71 -0.28 1.70
CA SER A 37 57.78 -0.67 0.65
C SER A 37 56.38 -0.36 1.16
N SER A 38 55.69 0.58 0.52
CA SER A 38 54.27 0.80 0.75
C SER A 38 53.54 -0.46 0.30
N ALA A 39 53.33 -1.39 1.23
CA ALA A 39 52.47 -2.54 1.00
C ALA A 39 51.12 -1.99 0.50
N PRO A 40 50.56 -2.53 -0.59
CA PRO A 40 49.26 -2.08 -1.06
C PRO A 40 48.25 -2.25 0.07
N SER A 41 47.47 -1.21 0.34
CA SER A 41 46.35 -1.31 1.27
C SER A 41 45.29 -2.22 0.65
N GLU A 42 45.37 -3.52 0.94
CA GLU A 42 44.43 -4.50 0.42
C GLU A 42 43.00 -4.17 0.86
N THR A 43 42.17 -3.74 -0.09
CA THR A 43 40.74 -3.50 0.13
C THR A 43 39.97 -4.75 -0.28
N ALA A 44 39.34 -5.41 0.68
CA ALA A 44 38.41 -6.50 0.42
C ALA A 44 36.97 -6.00 0.33
N SER A 45 36.15 -6.68 -0.49
CA SER A 45 34.69 -6.50 -0.52
C SER A 45 34.02 -7.83 -0.87
N THR A 46 32.87 -8.11 -0.27
CA THR A 46 32.11 -9.33 -0.50
C THR A 46 30.82 -8.98 -1.24
N SER A 47 30.60 -9.56 -2.42
CA SER A 47 29.28 -9.53 -3.04
C SER A 47 28.36 -10.51 -2.32
N VAL A 48 27.32 -9.99 -1.67
CA VAL A 48 26.31 -10.77 -0.97
C VAL A 48 25.07 -10.81 -1.83
N THR A 49 24.71 -12.00 -2.32
CA THR A 49 23.47 -12.22 -3.05
C THR A 49 22.52 -13.02 -2.17
N LYS A 50 21.32 -12.48 -1.94
CA LYS A 50 20.26 -13.07 -1.12
C LYS A 50 18.96 -13.10 -1.90
N THR A 51 18.04 -13.95 -1.47
CA THR A 51 16.70 -14.06 -2.04
C THR A 51 15.69 -13.57 -1.01
N VAL A 52 14.86 -12.60 -1.39
CA VAL A 52 13.68 -12.19 -0.61
C VAL A 52 12.50 -13.01 -1.11
N ASN A 53 12.01 -13.91 -0.25
CA ASN A 53 10.91 -14.80 -0.58
C ASN A 53 9.56 -14.23 -0.11
N GLY A 54 8.51 -14.50 -0.86
CA GLY A 54 7.12 -14.25 -0.47
C GLY A 54 6.18 -15.17 -1.25
N SER A 55 5.03 -15.50 -0.67
CA SER A 55 4.06 -16.44 -1.25
C SER A 55 2.67 -15.82 -1.35
N HIS A 56 1.93 -16.19 -2.39
CA HIS A 56 0.58 -15.72 -2.65
C HIS A 56 -0.36 -16.88 -3.01
N HIS A 57 -1.51 -16.89 -2.35
CA HIS A 57 -2.55 -17.90 -2.53
C HIS A 57 -3.66 -17.34 -3.41
N PHE A 58 -3.87 -17.96 -4.56
CA PHE A 58 -4.86 -17.56 -5.55
C PHE A 58 -5.93 -18.64 -5.69
N LYS A 59 -7.14 -18.32 -5.21
CA LYS A 59 -8.34 -19.15 -5.41
C LYS A 59 -9.03 -18.72 -6.70
N ILE A 60 -9.19 -19.65 -7.62
CA ILE A 60 -9.98 -19.48 -8.84
C ILE A 60 -11.31 -20.19 -8.60
N ALA A 61 -12.37 -19.44 -8.31
CA ALA A 61 -13.73 -19.96 -8.20
C ALA A 61 -14.47 -19.84 -9.54
N GLY A 62 -15.40 -20.75 -9.83
CA GLY A 62 -16.15 -20.76 -11.08
C GLY A 62 -15.34 -21.33 -12.26
N TYR A 63 -14.48 -22.34 -12.02
CA TYR A 63 -13.64 -22.91 -13.08
C TYR A 63 -14.47 -23.35 -14.30
N SER A 64 -15.66 -23.93 -14.07
CA SER A 64 -16.59 -24.37 -15.11
C SER A 64 -17.08 -23.25 -16.04
N LEU A 65 -17.14 -22.01 -15.56
CA LEU A 65 -17.44 -20.80 -16.34
C LEU A 65 -16.19 -20.23 -17.03
N SER A 66 -15.01 -20.48 -16.46
CA SER A 66 -13.73 -20.00 -16.98
C SER A 66 -13.11 -20.89 -18.07
N LYS A 67 -13.50 -22.16 -18.17
CA LYS A 67 -13.06 -23.03 -19.27
C LYS A 67 -13.84 -22.71 -20.54
N GLY A 68 -13.16 -22.67 -21.68
CA GLY A 68 -13.76 -22.22 -22.94
C GLY A 68 -13.69 -20.71 -23.20
N ILE A 69 -13.07 -19.90 -22.32
CA ILE A 69 -12.81 -18.47 -22.58
C ILE A 69 -11.88 -18.23 -23.78
N GLY A 70 -11.18 -19.25 -24.25
CA GLY A 70 -10.36 -19.24 -25.46
C GLY A 70 -8.86 -19.31 -25.17
N VAL A 71 -8.14 -19.94 -26.10
CA VAL A 71 -6.68 -20.10 -26.01
C VAL A 71 -6.00 -18.73 -25.93
N GLY A 72 -5.05 -18.60 -25.00
CA GLY A 72 -4.32 -17.34 -24.77
C GLY A 72 -5.08 -16.31 -23.92
N LYS A 73 -6.34 -16.57 -23.53
CA LYS A 73 -7.03 -15.83 -22.48
C LYS A 73 -6.68 -16.40 -21.11
N TYR A 74 -6.67 -15.56 -20.09
CA TYR A 74 -6.25 -15.92 -18.74
C TYR A 74 -7.07 -15.22 -17.67
N ILE A 75 -7.07 -15.83 -16.49
CA ILE A 75 -7.53 -15.26 -15.23
C ILE A 75 -6.27 -14.78 -14.50
N ALA A 76 -6.29 -13.55 -14.00
CA ALA A 76 -5.21 -12.98 -13.19
C ALA A 76 -5.57 -13.03 -11.71
N SER A 77 -4.56 -13.23 -10.85
CA SER A 77 -4.68 -12.88 -9.44
C SER A 77 -4.68 -11.37 -9.24
N GLU A 78 -5.07 -10.94 -8.04
CA GLU A 78 -4.64 -9.66 -7.47
C GLU A 78 -3.10 -9.53 -7.52
N SER A 79 -2.61 -8.29 -7.51
CA SER A 79 -1.17 -8.04 -7.49
C SER A 79 -0.63 -8.19 -6.07
N PHE A 80 0.57 -8.77 -5.92
CA PHE A 80 1.21 -8.98 -4.62
C PHE A 80 2.69 -8.61 -4.66
N SER A 81 3.18 -7.97 -3.60
CA SER A 81 4.54 -7.41 -3.56
C SER A 81 5.54 -8.38 -2.90
N VAL A 82 6.65 -8.67 -3.57
CA VAL A 82 7.78 -9.44 -3.05
C VAL A 82 9.09 -8.77 -3.48
N GLY A 83 10.01 -8.56 -2.52
CA GLY A 83 11.35 -8.05 -2.81
C GLY A 83 11.42 -6.64 -3.39
N GLY A 84 10.37 -5.83 -3.22
CA GLY A 84 10.26 -4.48 -3.80
C GLY A 84 9.61 -4.42 -5.19
N PHE A 85 9.09 -5.54 -5.69
CA PHE A 85 8.38 -5.64 -6.97
C PHE A 85 7.01 -6.27 -6.78
N ASP A 86 6.06 -5.90 -7.61
CA ASP A 86 4.71 -6.44 -7.66
C ASP A 86 4.60 -7.53 -8.72
N TRP A 87 3.82 -8.55 -8.40
CA TRP A 87 3.70 -9.78 -9.16
C TRP A 87 2.23 -10.17 -9.31
N ALA A 88 1.90 -10.90 -10.38
CA ALA A 88 0.56 -11.47 -10.56
C ALA A 88 0.64 -12.87 -11.17
N ILE A 89 -0.25 -13.77 -10.73
CA ILE A 89 -0.36 -15.14 -11.25
C ILE A 89 -1.35 -15.14 -12.41
N TYR A 90 -0.95 -15.64 -13.57
CA TYR A 90 -1.82 -15.80 -14.75
C TYR A 90 -2.10 -17.29 -15.01
N PHE A 91 -3.36 -17.68 -14.86
CA PHE A 91 -3.87 -19.02 -15.18
C PHE A 91 -4.60 -19.01 -16.52
N TYR A 92 -4.26 -19.92 -17.42
CA TYR A 92 -4.86 -20.08 -18.75
C TYR A 92 -5.65 -21.40 -18.79
N PRO A 93 -7.00 -21.38 -18.63
CA PRO A 93 -7.83 -22.59 -18.62
C PRO A 93 -7.75 -23.40 -19.92
N ASP A 94 -7.66 -22.70 -21.06
CA ASP A 94 -7.55 -23.31 -22.40
C ASP A 94 -6.11 -23.28 -22.95
N GLY A 95 -5.14 -23.05 -22.07
CA GLY A 95 -3.72 -22.98 -22.41
C GLY A 95 -3.30 -21.65 -23.05
N LYS A 96 -1.99 -21.37 -23.02
CA LYS A 96 -1.41 -20.10 -23.51
C LYS A 96 -1.26 -20.00 -25.03
N SER A 97 -1.11 -21.13 -25.73
CA SER A 97 -0.79 -21.16 -27.17
C SER A 97 -1.57 -22.25 -27.92
N ALA A 98 -1.99 -21.94 -29.16
CA ALA A 98 -2.83 -22.81 -29.99
C ALA A 98 -2.16 -24.15 -30.37
N GLU A 99 -0.83 -24.23 -30.27
CA GLU A 99 0.00 -25.44 -30.46
C GLU A 99 -0.58 -26.70 -29.79
N ASP A 100 -1.21 -26.54 -28.62
CA ASP A 100 -1.68 -27.66 -27.78
C ASP A 100 -3.20 -27.90 -27.86
N GLY A 101 -3.94 -27.20 -28.72
CA GLY A 101 -5.37 -27.44 -28.95
C GLY A 101 -6.25 -27.38 -27.68
N ALA A 102 -5.90 -26.53 -26.70
CA ALA A 102 -6.52 -26.46 -25.38
C ALA A 102 -6.46 -27.77 -24.54
N ALA A 103 -5.51 -28.67 -24.81
CA ALA A 103 -5.35 -29.92 -24.06
C ALA A 103 -4.74 -29.74 -22.66
N TYR A 104 -4.11 -28.60 -22.38
CA TYR A 104 -3.40 -28.30 -21.13
C TYR A 104 -3.84 -26.96 -20.57
N VAL A 105 -3.92 -26.89 -19.23
CA VAL A 105 -3.92 -25.60 -18.53
C VAL A 105 -2.49 -25.07 -18.45
N SER A 106 -2.32 -23.76 -18.54
CA SER A 106 -1.03 -23.10 -18.32
C SER A 106 -1.05 -22.22 -17.09
N LEU A 107 0.11 -22.09 -16.44
CA LEU A 107 0.26 -21.27 -15.23
C LEU A 107 1.58 -20.49 -15.28
N PHE A 108 1.50 -19.19 -15.04
CA PHE A 108 2.62 -18.25 -15.13
C PHE A 108 2.64 -17.28 -13.95
N ILE A 109 3.84 -16.84 -13.58
CA ILE A 109 4.09 -15.66 -12.76
C ILE A 109 4.51 -14.51 -13.68
N ALA A 110 3.87 -13.35 -13.52
CA ALA A 110 4.12 -12.14 -14.31
C ALA A 110 4.61 -11.00 -13.42
N LEU A 111 5.53 -10.17 -13.94
CA LEU A 111 5.94 -8.93 -13.31
C LEU A 111 4.85 -7.86 -13.53
N ALA A 112 4.32 -7.30 -12.45
CA ALA A 112 3.28 -6.27 -12.48
C ALA A 112 3.82 -4.84 -12.29
N SER A 113 5.00 -4.65 -11.70
CA SER A 113 5.65 -3.34 -11.62
C SER A 113 6.24 -2.87 -12.95
N GLU A 114 6.27 -1.56 -13.15
CA GLU A 114 7.09 -0.88 -14.15
C GLU A 114 8.54 -0.75 -13.65
N GLY A 115 9.52 -0.69 -14.55
CA GLY A 115 10.90 -0.32 -14.20
C GLY A 115 11.97 -1.31 -14.65
N THR A 116 12.93 -1.60 -13.76
CA THR A 116 14.18 -2.30 -14.05
C THR A 116 14.06 -3.83 -14.09
N ASP A 117 14.91 -4.47 -14.91
CA ASP A 117 15.17 -5.91 -14.90
C ASP A 117 15.27 -6.51 -13.48
N VAL A 118 14.32 -7.37 -13.13
CA VAL A 118 14.35 -8.15 -11.87
C VAL A 118 14.77 -9.58 -12.15
N ARG A 119 15.64 -10.15 -11.29
CA ARG A 119 15.94 -11.58 -11.29
C ARG A 119 15.14 -12.28 -10.21
N ALA A 120 14.37 -13.30 -10.57
CA ALA A 120 13.53 -14.04 -9.64
C ALA A 120 13.60 -15.56 -9.85
N LEU A 121 13.56 -16.28 -8.73
CA LEU A 121 13.14 -17.67 -8.64
C LEU A 121 11.62 -17.70 -8.44
N PHE A 122 10.98 -18.79 -8.85
CA PHE A 122 9.57 -19.02 -8.54
C PHE A 122 9.25 -20.49 -8.34
N GLU A 123 8.15 -20.72 -7.63
CA GLU A 123 7.46 -21.97 -7.49
C GLU A 123 5.99 -21.75 -7.84
N LEU A 124 5.43 -22.67 -8.60
CA LEU A 124 4.01 -22.68 -8.96
C LEU A 124 3.43 -24.03 -8.55
N THR A 125 2.44 -23.99 -7.67
CA THR A 125 1.85 -25.16 -7.03
C THR A 125 0.35 -25.13 -7.21
N LEU A 126 -0.21 -26.23 -7.72
CA LEU A 126 -1.64 -26.49 -7.70
C LEU A 126 -1.94 -27.43 -6.52
N VAL A 127 -2.76 -26.97 -5.59
CA VAL A 127 -2.93 -27.55 -4.25
C VAL A 127 -3.97 -28.68 -4.24
N ASP A 128 -3.64 -29.79 -3.60
CA ASP A 128 -4.52 -30.94 -3.39
C ASP A 128 -5.61 -30.63 -2.36
N GLN A 129 -6.88 -30.72 -2.77
CA GLN A 129 -8.04 -30.42 -1.93
C GLN A 129 -8.68 -31.67 -1.29
N SER A 130 -8.04 -32.85 -1.41
CA SER A 130 -8.41 -34.08 -0.69
C SER A 130 -7.81 -34.18 0.72
N GLY A 131 -6.82 -33.34 1.04
CA GLY A 131 -6.11 -33.38 2.32
C GLY A 131 -5.02 -34.46 2.42
N LYS A 132 -4.60 -35.06 1.29
CA LYS A 132 -3.52 -36.07 1.23
C LYS A 132 -2.14 -35.44 1.01
N GLY A 133 -2.07 -34.13 0.77
CA GLY A 133 -0.84 -33.37 0.54
C GLY A 133 -0.16 -33.70 -0.79
N GLN A 134 -0.93 -34.11 -1.81
CA GLN A 134 -0.41 -34.52 -3.13
C GLN A 134 -0.32 -33.35 -4.12
N ASP A 135 0.27 -32.24 -3.68
CA ASP A 135 0.37 -30.99 -4.44
C ASP A 135 1.17 -31.14 -5.75
N LYS A 136 0.65 -30.57 -6.84
CA LYS A 136 1.35 -30.52 -8.12
C LYS A 136 2.29 -29.31 -8.14
N VAL A 137 3.48 -29.51 -7.60
CA VAL A 137 4.54 -28.48 -7.51
C VAL A 137 5.37 -28.39 -8.79
N HIS A 138 5.76 -27.18 -9.17
CA HIS A 138 6.85 -26.87 -10.10
C HIS A 138 7.76 -25.79 -9.50
N THR A 139 8.89 -26.21 -8.93
CA THR A 139 9.82 -25.30 -8.23
C THR A 139 11.11 -25.04 -9.01
N HIS A 140 11.63 -23.82 -8.89
CA HIS A 140 13.00 -23.44 -9.23
C HIS A 140 13.88 -23.16 -8.01
N PHE A 141 13.35 -23.28 -6.79
CA PHE A 141 14.18 -23.26 -5.59
C PHE A 141 14.98 -24.57 -5.48
N GLY A 142 16.25 -24.48 -5.08
CA GLY A 142 17.08 -25.64 -4.75
C GLY A 142 17.54 -26.55 -5.90
N ARG A 143 17.30 -26.19 -7.18
CA ARG A 143 17.85 -26.97 -8.30
C ARG A 143 19.36 -26.76 -8.44
N SER A 144 20.03 -27.77 -9.00
CA SER A 144 21.44 -27.68 -9.45
C SER A 144 21.63 -26.51 -10.43
N LEU A 145 22.90 -26.16 -10.68
CA LEU A 145 23.37 -24.95 -11.40
C LEU A 145 22.80 -24.73 -12.83
N GLU A 146 22.02 -25.68 -13.34
CA GLU A 146 21.42 -25.73 -14.67
C GLU A 146 20.20 -24.81 -14.85
N SER A 147 19.49 -24.44 -13.78
CA SER A 147 18.36 -23.48 -13.84
C SER A 147 18.53 -22.35 -12.84
N GLY A 148 19.15 -21.25 -13.29
CA GLY A 148 19.29 -20.03 -12.51
C GLY A 148 18.01 -19.19 -12.40
N PRO A 149 18.05 -18.06 -11.67
CA PRO A 149 16.93 -17.13 -11.58
C PRO A 149 16.63 -16.48 -12.94
N TYR A 150 15.35 -16.39 -13.26
CA TYR A 150 14.87 -15.81 -14.51
C TYR A 150 14.89 -14.30 -14.43
N THR A 151 15.24 -13.64 -15.55
CA THR A 151 15.19 -12.18 -15.66
C THR A 151 13.86 -11.77 -16.29
N LEU A 152 13.14 -10.85 -15.63
CA LEU A 152 11.90 -10.24 -16.11
C LEU A 152 12.15 -8.75 -16.27
N LYS A 153 11.93 -8.22 -17.49
CA LYS A 153 12.51 -6.92 -17.91
C LYS A 153 11.54 -5.75 -17.96
N TYR A 154 10.24 -6.04 -18.01
CA TYR A 154 9.18 -5.04 -18.19
C TYR A 154 7.85 -5.60 -17.69
N ARG A 155 6.89 -4.74 -17.42
CA ARG A 155 5.55 -5.13 -16.96
C ARG A 155 4.87 -6.07 -17.95
N GLY A 156 4.33 -7.18 -17.45
CA GLY A 156 3.74 -8.25 -18.26
C GLY A 156 4.75 -9.25 -18.82
N SER A 157 6.07 -9.05 -18.62
CA SER A 157 7.05 -10.13 -18.75
C SER A 157 6.70 -11.24 -17.77
N MET A 158 6.71 -12.49 -18.21
CA MET A 158 6.22 -13.62 -17.42
C MET A 158 7.02 -14.91 -17.66
N TRP A 159 7.08 -15.75 -16.64
CA TRP A 159 7.69 -17.09 -16.67
C TRP A 159 6.76 -18.13 -16.06
N GLY A 160 6.90 -19.39 -16.47
CA GLY A 160 5.97 -20.45 -16.09
C GLY A 160 5.87 -21.53 -17.16
N TYR A 161 4.76 -22.26 -17.15
CA TYR A 161 4.63 -23.52 -17.88
C TYR A 161 3.42 -23.51 -18.81
N LYS A 162 3.66 -23.57 -20.13
CA LYS A 162 2.62 -23.74 -21.15
C LYS A 162 1.80 -25.03 -20.91
N ARG A 163 2.46 -26.11 -20.52
CA ARG A 163 1.85 -27.44 -20.27
C ARG A 163 1.94 -27.78 -18.78
N PHE A 164 1.34 -26.95 -17.92
CA PHE A 164 1.45 -27.11 -16.46
C PHE A 164 0.73 -28.38 -15.98
N PHE A 165 -0.51 -28.60 -16.43
CA PHE A 165 -1.26 -29.82 -16.18
C PHE A 165 -2.22 -30.13 -17.34
N LYS A 166 -2.55 -31.41 -17.56
CA LYS A 166 -3.46 -31.79 -18.65
C LYS A 166 -4.90 -31.48 -18.23
N ARG A 167 -5.64 -30.71 -19.04
CA ARG A 167 -6.99 -30.22 -18.67
C ARG A 167 -7.96 -31.38 -18.37
N SER A 168 -7.95 -32.42 -19.19
CA SER A 168 -8.79 -33.61 -18.97
C SER A 168 -8.47 -34.38 -17.68
N ALA A 169 -7.27 -34.25 -17.14
CA ALA A 169 -6.89 -34.86 -15.87
C ALA A 169 -7.20 -33.92 -14.69
N LEU A 170 -7.09 -32.60 -14.89
CA LEU A 170 -7.49 -31.59 -13.91
C LEU A 170 -8.96 -31.76 -13.52
N GLU A 171 -9.83 -31.87 -14.51
CA GLU A 171 -11.28 -31.92 -14.35
C GLU A 171 -11.80 -33.19 -13.64
N THR A 172 -10.95 -34.20 -13.48
CA THR A 172 -11.25 -35.46 -12.77
C THR A 172 -10.37 -35.66 -11.53
N SER A 173 -9.70 -34.63 -11.04
CA SER A 173 -8.72 -34.72 -9.95
C SER A 173 -9.16 -33.99 -8.68
N ASP A 174 -8.59 -34.41 -7.56
CA ASP A 174 -8.74 -33.76 -6.25
C ASP A 174 -8.20 -32.30 -6.21
N TYR A 175 -7.62 -31.79 -7.30
CA TYR A 175 -7.22 -30.38 -7.44
C TYR A 175 -8.39 -29.45 -7.77
N LEU A 176 -9.48 -29.95 -8.36
CA LEU A 176 -10.70 -29.20 -8.68
C LEU A 176 -11.83 -29.68 -7.78
N LYS A 177 -12.26 -28.82 -6.86
CA LYS A 177 -13.29 -29.14 -5.86
C LYS A 177 -14.22 -27.96 -5.67
N ASP A 178 -15.52 -28.22 -5.59
CA ASP A 178 -16.56 -27.18 -5.42
C ASP A 178 -16.43 -26.05 -6.48
N ASP A 179 -16.14 -26.45 -7.72
CA ASP A 179 -15.78 -25.60 -8.87
C ASP A 179 -14.65 -24.57 -8.63
N CYS A 180 -13.78 -24.87 -7.67
CA CYS A 180 -12.64 -24.05 -7.28
C CYS A 180 -11.30 -24.76 -7.52
N LEU A 181 -10.32 -24.02 -8.05
CA LEU A 181 -8.90 -24.39 -8.03
C LEU A 181 -8.16 -23.53 -6.99
N LEU A 182 -7.18 -24.13 -6.31
CA LEU A 182 -6.27 -23.43 -5.40
C LEU A 182 -4.84 -23.47 -5.96
N VAL A 183 -4.29 -22.28 -6.22
CA VAL A 183 -2.91 -22.09 -6.65
C VAL A 183 -2.13 -21.40 -5.54
N ASN A 184 -0.95 -21.91 -5.23
CA ASN A 184 0.05 -21.20 -4.42
C ASN A 184 1.24 -20.85 -5.33
N CYS A 185 1.70 -19.61 -5.28
CA CYS A 185 2.95 -19.19 -5.91
C CYS A 185 3.91 -18.62 -4.88
N THR A 186 5.13 -19.15 -4.84
CA THR A 186 6.23 -18.55 -4.06
C THR A 186 7.19 -17.88 -5.03
N VAL A 187 7.47 -16.60 -4.82
CA VAL A 187 8.45 -15.82 -5.59
C VAL A 187 9.67 -15.56 -4.71
N GLY A 188 10.86 -15.68 -5.29
CA GLY A 188 12.12 -15.40 -4.63
C GLY A 188 12.92 -14.37 -5.42
N VAL A 189 12.84 -13.11 -5.01
CA VAL A 189 13.53 -12.00 -5.70
C VAL A 189 15.01 -11.97 -5.29
N VAL A 190 15.89 -12.08 -6.27
CA VAL A 190 17.34 -12.11 -6.08
C VAL A 190 17.87 -10.68 -5.98
N GLN A 191 18.30 -10.30 -4.78
CA GLN A 191 18.92 -9.02 -4.49
C GLN A 191 20.42 -9.24 -4.25
N SER A 192 21.25 -8.40 -4.88
CA SER A 192 22.71 -8.42 -4.71
C SER A 192 23.17 -7.06 -4.19
N HIS A 193 23.92 -7.06 -3.09
CA HIS A 193 24.57 -5.87 -2.56
C HIS A 193 26.04 -6.17 -2.20
N THR A 194 26.90 -5.17 -2.29
CA THR A 194 28.32 -5.30 -1.94
C THR A 194 28.51 -4.86 -0.49
N GLU A 195 29.04 -5.75 0.35
CA GLU A 195 29.44 -5.43 1.71
C GLU A 195 30.96 -5.23 1.78
N GLY A 196 31.39 -4.09 2.30
CA GLY A 196 32.73 -3.97 2.86
C GLY A 196 32.85 -4.77 4.17
N PRO A 197 34.06 -5.03 4.66
CA PRO A 197 34.28 -5.76 5.91
C PRO A 197 33.66 -5.04 7.11
N LYS A 198 32.47 -5.50 7.52
CA LYS A 198 31.81 -5.08 8.77
C LYS A 198 32.55 -5.72 9.95
N ILE A 199 33.53 -5.01 10.48
CA ILE A 199 34.34 -5.43 11.65
C ILE A 199 33.57 -5.45 12.98
N TYR A 200 32.28 -5.12 12.98
CA TYR A 200 31.39 -5.19 14.15
C TYR A 200 29.92 -5.36 13.73
N THR A 201 29.10 -5.88 14.65
CA THR A 201 27.63 -5.84 14.60
C THR A 201 27.15 -5.08 15.82
N ILE A 202 26.72 -3.83 15.64
CA ILE A 202 26.08 -3.04 16.71
C ILE A 202 24.55 -3.15 16.54
N PRO A 203 23.81 -3.73 17.50
CA PRO A 203 22.36 -3.72 17.46
C PRO A 203 21.86 -2.30 17.74
N VAL A 204 21.23 -1.68 16.74
CA VAL A 204 20.57 -0.37 16.88
C VAL A 204 19.10 -0.63 17.26
N PRO A 205 18.60 -0.11 18.40
CA PRO A 205 17.19 -0.26 18.76
C PRO A 205 16.28 0.55 17.80
N PRO A 206 15.01 0.16 17.64
CA PRO A 206 14.02 0.95 16.90
C PRO A 206 13.87 2.38 17.45
N SER A 207 13.42 3.31 16.60
CA SER A 207 13.15 4.69 17.00
C SER A 207 11.98 4.75 18.00
N ASN A 208 12.18 5.46 19.11
CA ASN A 208 11.17 5.76 20.12
C ASN A 208 10.75 7.25 20.13
N MET A 209 10.99 7.96 19.02
CA MET A 209 10.70 9.40 18.90
C MET A 209 9.21 9.72 19.11
N SER A 210 8.30 8.92 18.52
CA SER A 210 6.85 9.07 18.70
C SER A 210 6.43 8.97 20.17
N GLN A 211 7.00 8.00 20.90
CA GLN A 211 6.73 7.81 22.33
C GLN A 211 7.17 9.03 23.16
N HIS A 212 8.36 9.58 22.88
CA HIS A 212 8.86 10.77 23.58
C HIS A 212 8.04 12.03 23.27
N ILE A 213 7.55 12.20 22.04
CA ILE A 213 6.67 13.30 21.67
C ILE A 213 5.29 13.10 22.32
N GLY A 214 4.72 11.90 22.25
CA GLY A 214 3.45 11.52 22.90
C GLY A 214 3.41 11.81 24.41
N GLN A 215 4.51 11.53 25.11
CA GLN A 215 4.67 11.85 26.53
C GLN A 215 4.54 13.35 26.86
N LEU A 216 4.72 14.26 25.89
CA LEU A 216 4.43 15.68 26.08
C LEU A 216 2.93 15.93 26.22
N LEU A 217 2.09 15.27 25.39
CA LEU A 217 0.63 15.42 25.46
C LEU A 217 0.08 14.80 26.76
N THR A 218 0.41 13.55 27.07
CA THR A 218 -0.07 12.91 28.31
C THR A 218 0.46 13.58 29.57
N GLY A 219 1.69 14.11 29.52
CA GLY A 219 2.27 14.84 30.64
C GLY A 219 1.68 16.23 30.87
N GLY A 220 1.07 16.86 29.87
CA GLY A 220 0.47 18.20 29.95
C GLY A 220 1.44 19.34 30.32
N LYS A 221 2.76 19.12 30.26
CA LYS A 221 3.78 20.06 30.76
C LYS A 221 4.18 21.06 29.70
N ARG A 222 4.07 22.36 30.01
CA ARG A 222 4.44 23.50 29.12
C ARG A 222 3.54 23.63 27.88
N THR A 223 2.29 23.21 27.98
CA THR A 223 1.25 23.51 27.02
C THR A 223 1.04 25.03 26.91
N ASP A 224 0.86 25.53 25.70
CA ASP A 224 0.82 26.97 25.36
C ASP A 224 -0.42 27.34 24.51
N ILE A 225 -1.29 26.36 24.26
CA ILE A 225 -2.65 26.48 23.74
C ILE A 225 -3.55 25.46 24.44
N THR A 226 -4.83 25.78 24.59
CA THR A 226 -5.89 24.84 24.95
C THR A 226 -6.97 24.88 23.87
N PHE A 227 -7.60 23.74 23.58
CA PHE A 227 -8.79 23.68 22.74
C PHE A 227 -10.01 23.35 23.58
N GLU A 228 -11.12 24.04 23.34
CA GLU A 228 -12.43 23.73 23.89
C GLU A 228 -13.23 22.99 22.81
N VAL A 229 -13.56 21.72 23.05
CA VAL A 229 -14.25 20.85 22.07
C VAL A 229 -15.32 20.08 22.80
N ASP A 230 -16.59 20.26 22.42
CA ASP A 230 -17.75 19.66 23.09
C ASP A 230 -17.77 19.86 24.63
N GLY A 231 -17.32 21.04 25.07
CA GLY A 231 -17.18 21.39 26.49
C GLY A 231 -15.96 20.79 27.21
N GLU A 232 -15.23 19.86 26.58
CA GLU A 232 -13.96 19.32 27.09
C GLU A 232 -12.76 20.22 26.73
N MET A 233 -11.75 20.22 27.60
CA MET A 233 -10.57 21.10 27.50
C MET A 233 -9.29 20.32 27.23
N PHE A 234 -8.70 20.54 26.05
CA PHE A 234 -7.54 19.83 25.53
C PHE A 234 -6.28 20.72 25.49
N PRO A 235 -5.41 20.69 26.52
CA PRO A 235 -4.17 21.45 26.53
C PRO A 235 -3.12 20.81 25.60
N ALA A 236 -2.46 21.62 24.77
CA ALA A 236 -1.54 21.17 23.73
C ALA A 236 -0.38 22.15 23.49
N HIS A 237 0.49 21.82 22.52
CA HIS A 237 1.71 22.55 22.18
C HIS A 237 1.64 23.10 20.75
N LYS A 238 1.63 24.43 20.60
CA LYS A 238 1.56 25.12 19.30
C LYS A 238 2.64 24.65 18.33
N VAL A 239 3.86 24.39 18.83
CA VAL A 239 4.98 23.91 18.01
C VAL A 239 4.75 22.53 17.40
N VAL A 240 4.11 21.59 18.12
CA VAL A 240 3.82 20.24 17.59
C VAL A 240 2.70 20.33 16.55
N LEU A 241 1.60 21.00 16.90
CA LEU A 241 0.43 21.14 16.02
C LEU A 241 0.79 21.84 14.70
N SER A 242 1.59 22.91 14.76
CA SER A 242 2.04 23.65 13.57
C SER A 242 3.12 22.96 12.74
N ALA A 243 3.86 22.00 13.31
CA ALA A 243 4.75 21.13 12.56
C ALA A 243 4.00 20.01 11.81
N ARG A 244 2.85 19.58 12.36
CA ARG A 244 2.08 18.42 11.89
C ARG A 244 0.91 18.79 10.97
N SER A 245 0.29 19.95 11.17
CA SER A 245 -0.81 20.47 10.35
C SER A 245 -0.47 21.85 9.77
N PRO A 246 -0.52 22.05 8.44
CA PRO A 246 -0.33 23.38 7.84
C PRO A 246 -1.50 24.33 8.17
N VAL A 247 -2.69 23.78 8.46
CA VAL A 247 -3.88 24.55 8.91
C VAL A 247 -3.63 25.11 10.31
N PHE A 248 -3.21 24.29 11.28
CA PHE A 248 -2.81 24.80 12.59
C PHE A 248 -1.58 25.72 12.51
N ARG A 249 -0.64 25.49 11.59
CA ARG A 249 0.46 26.44 11.35
C ARG A 249 -0.05 27.82 10.93
N ALA A 250 -1.01 27.88 10.01
CA ALA A 250 -1.63 29.12 9.58
C ALA A 250 -2.43 29.79 10.71
N GLN A 251 -3.25 29.04 11.44
CA GLN A 251 -4.09 29.54 12.53
C GLN A 251 -3.27 30.05 13.73
N LEU A 252 -2.20 29.33 14.12
CA LEU A 252 -1.41 29.63 15.32
C LEU A 252 -0.22 30.57 15.04
N PHE A 253 0.34 30.57 13.83
CA PHE A 253 1.55 31.34 13.50
C PHE A 253 1.40 32.34 12.35
N GLY A 254 0.31 32.27 11.56
CA GLY A 254 0.05 33.15 10.43
C GLY A 254 -0.20 34.63 10.77
N PRO A 255 -0.36 35.48 9.75
CA PRO A 255 -0.40 36.95 9.91
C PRO A 255 -1.65 37.45 10.65
N MET A 256 -2.76 36.71 10.59
CA MET A 256 -4.03 37.05 11.25
C MET A 256 -4.16 36.47 12.67
N LYS A 257 -3.11 35.87 13.24
CA LYS A 257 -3.19 35.31 14.60
C LYS A 257 -3.41 36.42 15.63
N ASP A 258 -4.33 36.18 16.57
CA ASP A 258 -4.32 36.92 17.82
C ASP A 258 -3.10 36.48 18.65
N LYS A 259 -2.26 37.45 19.01
CA LYS A 259 -1.02 37.24 19.78
C LYS A 259 -1.30 36.73 21.20
N ASN A 260 -2.50 36.97 21.73
CA ASN A 260 -2.91 36.58 23.08
C ASN A 260 -3.78 35.32 23.10
N MET A 261 -4.03 34.68 21.94
CA MET A 261 -4.85 33.48 21.82
C MET A 261 -4.25 32.30 22.60
N LYS A 262 -4.93 31.93 23.68
CA LYS A 262 -4.62 30.79 24.57
C LYS A 262 -5.69 29.69 24.55
N CYS A 263 -6.91 30.01 24.12
CA CYS A 263 -7.98 29.05 23.91
C CYS A 263 -8.48 29.13 22.46
N ILE A 264 -8.83 28.00 21.85
CA ILE A 264 -9.53 27.91 20.55
C ILE A 264 -10.72 26.98 20.74
N LYS A 265 -11.93 27.46 20.46
CA LYS A 265 -13.13 26.63 20.45
C LYS A 265 -13.28 25.91 19.10
N ILE A 266 -13.66 24.64 19.11
CA ILE A 266 -14.01 23.85 17.93
C ILE A 266 -15.46 23.40 18.12
N GLU A 267 -16.35 23.83 17.21
CA GLU A 267 -17.80 23.64 17.36
C GLU A 267 -18.32 22.42 16.58
N ASP A 268 -17.70 22.08 15.44
CA ASP A 268 -18.08 20.95 14.57
C ASP A 268 -17.12 19.75 14.73
N MET A 269 -16.92 19.31 15.98
CA MET A 269 -16.15 18.10 16.28
C MET A 269 -16.51 17.55 17.66
N GLU A 270 -16.70 16.24 17.75
CA GLU A 270 -16.90 15.55 19.03
C GLU A 270 -15.55 15.39 19.78
N ALA A 271 -15.59 15.43 21.11
CA ALA A 271 -14.40 15.30 21.95
C ALA A 271 -13.56 14.02 21.67
N PRO A 272 -14.13 12.80 21.48
CA PRO A 272 -13.35 11.61 21.14
C PRO A 272 -12.62 11.71 19.81
N VAL A 273 -13.24 12.34 18.79
CA VAL A 273 -12.64 12.55 17.46
C VAL A 273 -11.46 13.52 17.56
N PHE A 274 -11.60 14.60 18.31
CA PHE A 274 -10.50 15.55 18.53
C PHE A 274 -9.36 14.94 19.38
N LYS A 275 -9.70 14.10 20.37
CA LYS A 275 -8.71 13.33 21.14
C LYS A 275 -7.93 12.37 20.23
N ALA A 276 -8.59 11.71 19.27
CA ALA A 276 -7.92 10.87 18.27
C ALA A 276 -7.03 11.67 17.31
N LEU A 277 -7.51 12.84 16.86
CA LEU A 277 -6.75 13.78 16.03
C LEU A 277 -5.46 14.24 16.73
N LEU A 278 -5.54 14.60 18.01
CA LEU A 278 -4.38 14.96 18.83
C LEU A 278 -3.44 13.76 19.05
N HIS A 279 -3.96 12.57 19.32
CA HIS A 279 -3.13 11.36 19.43
C HIS A 279 -2.31 11.14 18.16
N PHE A 280 -2.95 11.18 16.99
CA PHE A 280 -2.22 11.05 15.72
C PHE A 280 -1.16 12.14 15.53
N MET A 281 -1.42 13.39 15.93
CA MET A 281 -0.42 14.47 15.80
C MET A 281 0.85 14.23 16.61
N TYR A 282 0.77 13.55 17.77
CA TYR A 282 1.93 13.34 18.66
C TYR A 282 2.57 11.96 18.53
N TRP A 283 1.81 10.90 18.20
CA TRP A 283 2.32 9.53 18.05
C TRP A 283 2.54 9.10 16.59
N ASP A 284 1.91 9.76 15.60
CA ASP A 284 1.81 9.31 14.19
C ASP A 284 1.04 7.98 13.99
N GLU A 285 0.25 7.60 15.00
CA GLU A 285 -0.53 6.36 15.06
C GLU A 285 -1.98 6.66 15.48
N LEU A 286 -2.92 5.85 14.99
CA LEU A 286 -4.30 5.87 15.47
C LEU A 286 -4.36 5.28 16.88
N PRO A 287 -5.09 5.90 17.83
CA PRO A 287 -5.34 5.31 19.15
C PRO A 287 -6.31 4.13 19.06
N ASP A 288 -6.39 3.36 20.15
CA ASP A 288 -7.45 2.38 20.32
C ASP A 288 -8.81 3.09 20.46
N ILE A 289 -9.73 2.79 19.55
CA ILE A 289 -11.07 3.40 19.52
C ILE A 289 -11.93 2.86 20.66
N GLU A 290 -11.67 1.64 21.14
CA GLU A 290 -12.36 1.06 22.31
C GLU A 290 -11.99 1.83 23.59
N GLU A 291 -10.71 2.19 23.76
CA GLU A 291 -10.25 3.01 24.89
C GLU A 291 -10.80 4.44 24.83
N LEU A 292 -10.98 4.99 23.63
CA LEU A 292 -11.54 6.34 23.44
C LEU A 292 -13.04 6.43 23.71
N THR A 293 -13.80 5.43 23.25
CA THR A 293 -15.28 5.48 23.24
C THR A 293 -15.94 4.68 24.37
N GLY A 294 -15.20 3.74 24.97
CA GLY A 294 -15.74 2.78 25.94
C GLY A 294 -16.67 1.73 25.33
N VAL A 295 -16.79 1.67 24.00
CA VAL A 295 -17.73 0.80 23.28
C VAL A 295 -17.01 -0.02 22.21
N ASN A 296 -16.87 -1.33 22.45
CA ASN A 296 -16.41 -2.27 21.44
C ASN A 296 -17.57 -2.67 20.51
N THR A 297 -17.78 -1.91 19.44
CA THR A 297 -18.59 -2.35 18.29
C THR A 297 -17.98 -1.84 16.99
N THR A 298 -18.04 -2.66 15.94
CA THR A 298 -17.52 -2.31 14.60
C THR A 298 -18.17 -1.03 14.06
N TRP A 299 -19.47 -0.82 14.32
CA TRP A 299 -20.19 0.37 13.86
C TRP A 299 -19.67 1.67 14.49
N VAL A 300 -19.37 1.70 15.80
CA VAL A 300 -18.74 2.86 16.45
C VAL A 300 -17.35 3.12 15.87
N SER A 301 -16.57 2.06 15.59
CA SER A 301 -15.27 2.17 14.94
C SER A 301 -15.36 2.77 13.52
N THR A 302 -16.32 2.31 12.71
CA THR A 302 -16.60 2.88 11.38
C THR A 302 -17.01 4.36 11.47
N LEU A 303 -17.91 4.72 12.38
CA LEU A 303 -18.37 6.09 12.56
C LEU A 303 -17.24 7.02 13.02
N MET A 304 -16.41 6.58 13.97
CA MET A 304 -15.21 7.31 14.39
C MET A 304 -14.22 7.49 13.23
N ALA A 305 -14.02 6.48 12.39
CA ALA A 305 -13.18 6.59 11.20
C ALA A 305 -13.76 7.58 10.15
N GLN A 306 -15.09 7.65 10.00
CA GLN A 306 -15.76 8.66 9.15
C GLN A 306 -15.51 10.09 9.65
N HIS A 307 -15.77 10.36 10.94
CA HIS A 307 -15.54 11.70 11.51
C HIS A 307 -14.04 12.07 11.54
N LEU A 308 -13.16 11.10 11.79
CA LEU A 308 -11.72 11.34 11.81
C LEU A 308 -11.14 11.56 10.40
N LEU A 309 -11.73 10.98 9.34
CA LEU A 309 -11.40 11.30 7.95
C LEU A 309 -11.73 12.76 7.64
N ALA A 310 -12.95 13.21 7.99
CA ALA A 310 -13.35 14.61 7.81
C ALA A 310 -12.45 15.58 8.61
N ALA A 311 -12.07 15.21 9.83
CA ALA A 311 -11.12 15.96 10.65
C ALA A 311 -9.71 16.00 10.02
N ALA A 312 -9.24 14.87 9.49
CA ALA A 312 -7.93 14.77 8.83
C ALA A 312 -7.85 15.67 7.60
N ASP A 313 -8.90 15.70 6.78
CA ASP A 313 -9.01 16.59 5.63
C ASP A 313 -9.08 18.07 6.06
N ARG A 314 -9.97 18.42 7.02
CA ARG A 314 -10.10 19.77 7.59
C ARG A 314 -8.78 20.34 8.10
N TYR A 315 -7.91 19.50 8.68
CA TYR A 315 -6.61 19.90 9.22
C TYR A 315 -5.41 19.54 8.32
N ALA A 316 -5.66 19.08 7.09
CA ALA A 316 -4.66 18.69 6.08
C ALA A 316 -3.60 17.70 6.59
N LEU A 317 -4.08 16.57 7.14
CA LEU A 317 -3.31 15.45 7.68
C LEU A 317 -3.37 14.25 6.75
N GLU A 318 -2.72 14.35 5.59
CA GLU A 318 -2.84 13.37 4.49
C GLU A 318 -2.65 11.91 4.93
N ARG A 319 -1.64 11.63 5.77
CA ARG A 319 -1.38 10.28 6.27
C ARG A 319 -2.51 9.75 7.18
N LEU A 320 -3.15 10.61 7.97
CA LEU A 320 -4.30 10.23 8.79
C LEU A 320 -5.52 9.95 7.91
N LYS A 321 -5.77 10.83 6.92
CA LYS A 321 -6.84 10.68 5.94
C LYS A 321 -6.76 9.33 5.23
N LEU A 322 -5.58 8.95 4.75
CA LEU A 322 -5.33 7.64 4.13
C LEU A 322 -5.47 6.45 5.08
N LEU A 323 -5.11 6.59 6.37
CA LEU A 323 -5.34 5.55 7.37
C LEU A 323 -6.84 5.33 7.64
N CYS A 324 -7.61 6.42 7.72
CA CYS A 324 -9.07 6.35 7.81
C CYS A 324 -9.69 5.80 6.52
N GLU A 325 -9.18 6.17 5.35
CA GLU A 325 -9.64 5.66 4.05
C GLU A 325 -9.44 4.14 3.96
N LEU A 326 -8.28 3.64 4.36
CA LEU A 326 -7.98 2.20 4.44
C LEU A 326 -8.96 1.48 5.39
N LYS A 327 -9.13 2.00 6.61
CA LYS A 327 -10.02 1.39 7.61
C LYS A 327 -11.48 1.32 7.15
N LEU A 328 -11.95 2.39 6.49
CA LEU A 328 -13.30 2.44 5.91
C LEU A 328 -13.47 1.51 4.70
N CYS A 329 -12.40 1.16 3.97
CA CYS A 329 -12.45 0.15 2.91
C CYS A 329 -12.57 -1.28 3.47
N GLU A 330 -11.98 -1.55 4.64
CA GLU A 330 -12.04 -2.87 5.30
C GLU A 330 -13.43 -3.14 5.91
N ASP A 331 -14.06 -2.13 6.51
CA ASP A 331 -15.33 -2.25 7.26
C ASP A 331 -16.58 -1.78 6.47
N VAL A 332 -16.58 -1.85 5.13
CA VAL A 332 -17.76 -1.45 4.32
C VAL A 332 -18.96 -2.35 4.62
N ALA A 333 -20.06 -1.76 5.08
CA ALA A 333 -21.29 -2.48 5.44
C ALA A 333 -22.54 -1.82 4.86
N ILE A 334 -23.62 -2.60 4.68
CA ILE A 334 -24.89 -2.16 4.08
C ILE A 334 -25.46 -0.90 4.74
N ASN A 335 -25.39 -0.82 6.07
CA ASN A 335 -25.92 0.28 6.87
C ASN A 335 -25.04 1.53 6.93
N THR A 336 -23.77 1.46 6.50
CA THR A 336 -22.80 2.57 6.55
C THR A 336 -22.38 3.08 5.17
N VAL A 337 -22.43 2.22 4.15
CA VAL A 337 -21.83 2.49 2.83
C VAL A 337 -22.35 3.73 2.13
N ALA A 338 -23.63 4.09 2.28
CA ALA A 338 -24.19 5.29 1.66
C ALA A 338 -23.58 6.58 2.27
N ASN A 339 -23.41 6.61 3.61
CA ASN A 339 -22.76 7.71 4.32
C ASN A 339 -21.25 7.75 3.99
N THR A 340 -20.59 6.58 3.96
CA THR A 340 -19.18 6.46 3.57
C THR A 340 -18.95 6.93 2.14
N LEU A 341 -19.87 6.65 1.21
CA LEU A 341 -19.80 7.09 -0.19
C LEU A 341 -19.94 8.62 -0.32
N ALA A 342 -20.90 9.23 0.39
CA ALA A 342 -21.05 10.69 0.44
C ALA A 342 -19.79 11.37 1.01
N LEU A 343 -19.27 10.83 2.12
CA LEU A 343 -18.05 11.30 2.76
C LEU A 343 -16.83 11.20 1.82
N ALA A 344 -16.70 10.08 1.10
CA ALA A 344 -15.60 9.84 0.19
C ALA A 344 -15.60 10.82 -1.00
N GLU A 345 -16.77 11.20 -1.51
CA GLU A 345 -16.88 12.28 -2.51
C GLU A 345 -16.50 13.64 -1.93
N GLN A 346 -17.11 14.00 -0.79
CA GLN A 346 -16.93 15.29 -0.12
C GLN A 346 -15.45 15.59 0.18
N HIS A 347 -14.69 14.56 0.57
CA HIS A 347 -13.27 14.67 0.90
C HIS A 347 -12.34 14.13 -0.21
N HIS A 348 -12.86 13.84 -1.40
CA HIS A 348 -12.09 13.39 -2.58
C HIS A 348 -11.24 12.12 -2.35
N CYS A 349 -11.74 11.18 -1.56
CA CYS A 349 -11.17 9.85 -1.31
C CYS A 349 -11.57 8.87 -2.43
N TYR A 350 -10.88 8.95 -3.57
CA TYR A 350 -11.23 8.23 -4.79
C TYR A 350 -11.21 6.69 -4.66
N GLN A 351 -10.34 6.13 -3.81
CA GLN A 351 -10.25 4.67 -3.67
C GLN A 351 -11.42 4.15 -2.83
N LEU A 352 -11.70 4.78 -1.70
CA LEU A 352 -12.88 4.47 -0.88
C LEU A 352 -14.18 4.67 -1.65
N LYS A 353 -14.31 5.77 -2.41
CA LYS A 353 -15.45 5.99 -3.32
C LYS A 353 -15.62 4.82 -4.29
N THR A 354 -14.53 4.35 -4.91
CA THR A 354 -14.54 3.21 -5.84
C THR A 354 -14.94 1.90 -5.14
N VAL A 355 -14.45 1.65 -3.92
CA VAL A 355 -14.83 0.47 -3.13
C VAL A 355 -16.31 0.52 -2.72
N CYS A 356 -16.81 1.67 -2.27
CA CYS A 356 -18.22 1.86 -1.94
C CYS A 356 -19.12 1.68 -3.17
N LEU A 357 -18.79 2.26 -4.32
CA LEU A 357 -19.55 2.07 -5.57
C LEU A 357 -19.59 0.58 -5.98
N LYS A 358 -18.45 -0.13 -5.92
CA LYS A 358 -18.38 -1.58 -6.16
C LYS A 358 -19.27 -2.37 -5.21
N PHE A 359 -19.23 -2.06 -3.92
CA PHE A 359 -20.01 -2.75 -2.90
C PHE A 359 -21.52 -2.55 -3.09
N VAL A 360 -21.97 -1.32 -3.36
CA VAL A 360 -23.40 -1.00 -3.56
C VAL A 360 -23.92 -1.57 -4.88
N ALA A 361 -23.09 -1.64 -5.92
CA ALA A 361 -23.50 -2.15 -7.23
C ALA A 361 -23.71 -3.68 -7.30
N LEU A 362 -23.36 -4.44 -6.25
CA LEU A 362 -23.68 -5.85 -6.15
C LEU A 362 -25.20 -6.03 -5.97
N PRO A 363 -25.91 -6.87 -6.76
CA PRO A 363 -27.37 -6.97 -6.73
C PRO A 363 -27.96 -7.30 -5.35
N GLU A 364 -27.30 -8.20 -4.62
CA GLU A 364 -27.61 -8.59 -3.24
C GLU A 364 -27.52 -7.42 -2.24
N ASN A 365 -26.59 -6.49 -2.45
CA ASN A 365 -26.39 -5.33 -1.58
C ASN A 365 -27.29 -4.15 -1.98
N LEU A 366 -27.41 -3.85 -3.28
CA LEU A 366 -28.12 -2.66 -3.79
C LEU A 366 -29.51 -2.53 -3.18
N LYS A 367 -30.30 -3.61 -3.21
CA LYS A 367 -31.66 -3.63 -2.66
C LYS A 367 -31.70 -3.36 -1.16
N ALA A 368 -30.71 -3.84 -0.41
CA ALA A 368 -30.65 -3.63 1.03
C ALA A 368 -30.20 -2.21 1.38
N VAL A 369 -29.20 -1.67 0.66
CA VAL A 369 -28.70 -0.30 0.82
C VAL A 369 -29.80 0.73 0.51
N MET A 370 -30.61 0.50 -0.53
CA MET A 370 -31.78 1.33 -0.88
C MET A 370 -32.91 1.32 0.16
N GLN A 371 -32.79 0.56 1.26
CA GLN A 371 -33.74 0.57 2.38
C GLN A 371 -33.11 1.15 3.67
N THR A 372 -31.96 1.84 3.55
CA THR A 372 -31.26 2.46 4.68
C THR A 372 -31.46 3.98 4.69
N ASP A 373 -31.61 4.56 5.87
CA ASP A 373 -31.73 6.00 6.08
C ASP A 373 -30.54 6.79 5.47
N GLY A 374 -29.36 6.17 5.42
CA GLY A 374 -28.17 6.74 4.78
C GLY A 374 -28.30 6.89 3.25
N PHE A 375 -29.08 6.02 2.60
CA PHE A 375 -29.37 6.16 1.16
C PHE A 375 -30.39 7.28 0.90
N ASP A 376 -31.39 7.44 1.77
CA ASP A 376 -32.31 8.58 1.72
C ASP A 376 -31.57 9.92 1.95
N TYR A 377 -30.57 9.93 2.84
CA TYR A 377 -29.66 11.06 3.02
C TYR A 377 -28.80 11.33 1.78
N LEU A 378 -28.23 10.30 1.15
CA LEU A 378 -27.46 10.39 -0.09
C LEU A 378 -28.31 10.99 -1.23
N GLN A 379 -29.57 10.59 -1.35
CA GLN A 379 -30.51 11.11 -2.35
C GLN A 379 -30.78 12.61 -2.18
N GLN A 380 -30.86 13.10 -0.95
CA GLN A 380 -31.09 14.51 -0.64
C GLN A 380 -29.81 15.36 -0.77
N SER A 381 -28.67 14.80 -0.38
CA SER A 381 -27.42 15.55 -0.21
C SER A 381 -26.52 15.51 -1.44
N CYS A 382 -26.52 14.42 -2.22
CA CYS A 382 -25.60 14.22 -3.35
C CYS A 382 -26.27 13.56 -4.59
N PRO A 383 -27.21 14.23 -5.29
CA PRO A 383 -27.88 13.65 -6.47
C PRO A 383 -26.93 13.24 -7.63
N SER A 384 -25.76 13.87 -7.73
CA SER A 384 -24.71 13.50 -8.68
C SER A 384 -24.16 12.10 -8.42
N LEU A 385 -23.95 11.72 -7.16
CA LEU A 385 -23.47 10.39 -6.78
C LEU A 385 -24.49 9.28 -7.08
N LEU A 386 -25.79 9.58 -7.00
CA LEU A 386 -26.81 8.63 -7.47
C LEU A 386 -26.74 8.42 -8.99
N THR A 387 -26.46 9.48 -9.76
CA THR A 387 -26.29 9.37 -11.21
C THR A 387 -25.06 8.52 -11.55
N GLU A 388 -23.93 8.77 -10.87
CA GLU A 388 -22.70 7.99 -11.02
C GLU A 388 -22.87 6.52 -10.57
N LEU A 389 -23.61 6.28 -9.47
CA LEU A 389 -23.95 4.93 -9.03
C LEU A 389 -24.81 4.19 -10.05
N LEU A 390 -25.81 4.85 -10.65
CA LEU A 390 -26.63 4.28 -11.72
C LEU A 390 -25.80 3.95 -12.97
N GLU A 391 -24.88 4.83 -13.37
CA GLU A 391 -23.91 4.54 -14.43
C GLU A 391 -23.00 3.36 -14.07
N TYR A 392 -22.56 3.27 -12.81
CA TYR A 392 -21.69 2.18 -12.34
C TYR A 392 -22.45 0.84 -12.38
N VAL A 393 -23.69 0.82 -11.90
CA VAL A 393 -24.59 -0.36 -11.97
C VAL A 393 -24.86 -0.75 -13.42
N ALA A 394 -25.09 0.21 -14.33
CA ALA A 394 -25.27 -0.07 -15.75
C ALA A 394 -24.02 -0.73 -16.37
N LYS A 395 -22.82 -0.21 -16.09
CA LYS A 395 -21.53 -0.78 -16.56
C LYS A 395 -21.30 -2.21 -16.02
N VAL A 396 -21.69 -2.49 -14.77
CA VAL A 396 -21.65 -3.85 -14.19
C VAL A 396 -22.70 -4.77 -14.84
N GLY A 397 -23.87 -4.23 -15.16
CA GLY A 397 -24.95 -4.90 -15.90
C GLY A 397 -24.53 -5.31 -17.33
N GLU A 398 -23.84 -4.45 -18.07
CA GLU A 398 -23.38 -4.74 -19.44
C GLU A 398 -22.40 -5.92 -19.50
N HIS A 399 -21.63 -6.17 -18.43
CA HIS A 399 -20.76 -7.36 -18.32
C HIS A 399 -21.50 -8.64 -17.88
N SER A 400 -22.78 -8.55 -17.51
CA SER A 400 -23.61 -9.69 -17.10
C SER A 400 -24.80 -9.96 -18.04
N VAL A 401 -25.16 -9.01 -18.93
CA VAL A 401 -26.17 -9.21 -19.98
C VAL A 401 -25.52 -9.81 -21.24
N THR A 402 -25.67 -11.11 -21.43
CA THR A 402 -25.56 -11.71 -22.76
C THR A 402 -26.77 -11.22 -23.59
N PRO A 403 -26.58 -10.66 -24.80
CA PRO A 403 -27.70 -10.17 -25.60
C PRO A 403 -28.54 -11.35 -26.11
N CYS A 404 -29.66 -11.61 -25.42
CA CYS A 404 -30.67 -12.56 -25.90
C CYS A 404 -31.43 -11.91 -27.07
N LEU A 405 -30.90 -12.08 -28.28
CA LEU A 405 -31.56 -11.66 -29.51
C LEU A 405 -32.78 -12.54 -29.77
N TYR A 406 -33.96 -12.09 -29.31
CA TYR A 406 -35.23 -12.33 -29.99
C TYR A 406 -36.26 -11.25 -29.64
N SER A 407 -36.14 -10.10 -30.28
CA SER A 407 -37.23 -9.13 -30.37
C SER A 407 -38.13 -9.51 -31.55
N THR A 408 -39.31 -10.05 -31.27
CA THR A 408 -40.37 -10.26 -32.26
C THR A 408 -41.57 -9.39 -31.94
N GLU A 409 -41.62 -8.17 -32.48
CA GLU A 409 -42.86 -7.42 -32.66
C GLU A 409 -42.80 -6.64 -33.97
N VAL A 410 -43.68 -6.98 -34.94
CA VAL A 410 -44.56 -6.01 -35.61
C VAL A 410 -45.88 -6.70 -35.97
N LEU A 411 -46.94 -5.94 -35.72
CA LEU A 411 -48.37 -6.15 -35.92
C LEU A 411 -48.85 -6.51 -37.35
N ASP A 412 -50.10 -6.97 -37.36
CA ASP A 412 -51.17 -6.75 -38.36
C ASP A 412 -51.20 -7.60 -39.65
N GLY A 413 -52.42 -7.85 -40.12
CA GLY A 413 -52.75 -8.83 -41.15
C GLY A 413 -52.94 -8.26 -42.56
N GLY A 414 -52.85 -9.14 -43.57
CA GLY A 414 -53.08 -8.76 -44.96
C GLY A 414 -52.91 -9.94 -45.93
N ASP A 415 -53.99 -10.69 -46.16
CA ASP A 415 -54.01 -11.81 -47.11
C ASP A 415 -54.04 -11.28 -48.56
N ALA A 416 -53.06 -11.65 -49.39
CA ALA A 416 -52.94 -11.14 -50.75
C ALA A 416 -52.37 -12.14 -51.78
N ASN A 417 -52.62 -13.46 -51.63
CA ASN A 417 -52.25 -14.42 -52.68
C ASN A 417 -53.29 -14.49 -53.80
N GLY A 418 -53.31 -13.47 -54.64
CA GLY A 418 -54.21 -13.33 -55.79
C GLY A 418 -53.93 -14.32 -56.93
N ARG A 419 -54.25 -15.61 -56.75
CA ARG A 419 -54.30 -16.59 -57.85
C ARG A 419 -55.71 -17.15 -58.03
N ARG A 420 -56.42 -16.63 -59.04
CA ARG A 420 -57.74 -17.11 -59.47
C ARG A 420 -57.64 -17.72 -60.87
N VAL A 421 -57.55 -19.04 -60.95
CA VAL A 421 -57.86 -19.80 -62.18
C VAL A 421 -58.96 -20.82 -61.86
N LYS A 422 -59.86 -21.02 -62.82
CA LYS A 422 -61.23 -21.52 -62.61
C LYS A 422 -61.32 -23.06 -62.48
N PRO A 423 -62.37 -23.58 -61.81
CA PRO A 423 -62.65 -25.01 -61.75
C PRO A 423 -63.38 -25.51 -63.01
N ARG A 424 -63.26 -26.82 -63.31
CA ARG A 424 -64.29 -27.61 -63.99
C ARG A 424 -64.04 -29.11 -63.84
N ILE A 425 -65.02 -29.76 -63.19
CA ILE A 425 -65.36 -31.20 -63.18
C ILE A 425 -64.21 -32.14 -62.78
#